data_AF-A0A932M6S7-F1
#
_entry.id   AF-A0A932M6S7-F1
#
_cell.length_a   1.000
_cell.length_b   1.000
_cell.length_c   1.000
_cell.angle_alpha   90.00
_cell.angle_beta   90.00
_cell.angle_gamma   90.00
#
_symmetry.space_group_name_H-M   'P 1'
#
loop_
_entity.id
_entity.type
_entity.pdbx_description
1 polymer ?
#
loop_
_entity_poly.entity_id
_entity_poly.type
_entity_poly.pdbx_seq_one_letter_code
_entity_poly.pdbx_strand_id
1 'polypeptide(L)' 'MNATKARSAAAPRRRPKVMVDDAQRRRLIECCAFFRAERFRAAEPGHFREQDWRAAAADIDAVLRPARKRKKR' A
#
# COMPACT_ATOMS: atom_id res chain seq x y z
N MET A 1 -3.32 -48.95 7.05
CA MET A 1 -4.37 -47.92 6.87
C MET A 1 -3.72 -46.56 7.05
N ASN A 2 -3.28 -45.89 5.97
CA ASN A 2 -2.65 -44.56 6.07
C ASN A 2 -3.48 -43.53 5.30
N ALA A 3 -4.16 -42.67 6.05
CA ALA A 3 -4.99 -41.59 5.53
C ALA A 3 -4.11 -40.47 4.95
N THR A 4 -4.21 -40.24 3.64
CA THR A 4 -3.60 -39.10 2.93
C THR A 4 -4.30 -37.80 3.31
N LYS A 5 -3.62 -36.99 4.12
CA LYS A 5 -4.02 -35.62 4.48
C LYS A 5 -3.85 -34.69 3.27
N ALA A 6 -4.93 -34.50 2.51
CA ALA A 6 -4.98 -33.54 1.42
C ALA A 6 -4.82 -32.11 1.96
N ARG A 7 -3.70 -31.46 1.67
CA ARG A 7 -3.55 -30.01 1.85
C ARG A 7 -4.36 -29.33 0.77
N SER A 8 -5.58 -28.89 1.09
CA SER A 8 -6.36 -28.01 0.23
C SER A 8 -5.55 -26.74 -0.03
N ALA A 9 -4.97 -26.64 -1.22
CA ALA A 9 -4.34 -25.41 -1.70
C ALA A 9 -5.45 -24.37 -1.84
N ALA A 10 -5.52 -23.43 -0.88
CA ALA A 10 -6.46 -22.34 -0.92
C ALA A 10 -6.28 -21.58 -2.24
N ALA A 11 -7.31 -21.59 -3.09
CA ALA A 11 -7.31 -20.84 -4.33
C ALA A 11 -6.92 -19.38 -4.06
N PRO A 12 -6.10 -18.74 -4.91
CA PRO A 12 -5.71 -17.36 -4.71
C PRO A 12 -6.99 -16.51 -4.72
N ARG A 13 -7.39 -16.01 -3.55
CA ARG A 13 -8.48 -15.05 -3.40
C ARG A 13 -8.18 -13.89 -4.34
N ARG A 14 -8.93 -13.79 -5.44
CA ARG A 14 -8.87 -12.63 -6.34
C ARG A 14 -9.23 -11.42 -5.50
N ARG A 15 -8.23 -10.65 -5.07
CA ARG A 15 -8.48 -9.40 -4.36
C ARG A 15 -9.28 -8.51 -5.32
N PRO A 16 -10.40 -7.93 -4.87
CA PRO A 16 -11.13 -6.99 -5.71
C PRO A 16 -10.15 -5.91 -6.16
N LYS A 17 -10.20 -5.58 -7.46
CA LYS A 17 -9.36 -4.54 -8.03
C LYS A 17 -9.90 -3.21 -7.51
N VAL A 18 -9.35 -2.74 -6.39
CA VAL A 18 -9.68 -1.43 -5.84
C VAL A 18 -9.24 -0.40 -6.88
N MET A 19 -10.22 0.29 -7.48
CA MET A 19 -9.96 1.45 -8.33
C MET A 19 -9.92 2.66 -7.41
N VAL A 20 -8.76 3.31 -7.34
CA VAL A 20 -8.55 4.53 -6.57
C VAL A 20 -8.50 5.68 -7.56
N ASP A 21 -9.38 6.66 -7.40
CA ASP A 21 -9.35 7.88 -8.21
C ASP A 21 -8.23 8.84 -7.76
N ASP A 22 -7.98 9.89 -8.54
CA ASP A 22 -6.89 10.84 -8.25
C ASP A 22 -7.11 11.64 -6.95
N ALA A 23 -8.36 11.93 -6.58
CA ALA A 23 -8.69 12.65 -5.36
C ALA A 23 -8.46 11.78 -4.12
N GLN A 24 -8.88 10.51 -4.17
CA GLN A 24 -8.61 9.50 -3.16
C GLN A 24 -7.12 9.23 -3.04
N ARG A 25 -6.41 9.09 -4.16
CA ARG A 25 -4.94 8.94 -4.18
C ARG A 25 -4.28 10.11 -3.46
N ARG A 26 -4.65 11.35 -3.81
CA ARG A 26 -4.11 12.54 -3.16
C ARG A 26 -4.36 12.53 -1.64
N ARG A 27 -5.57 12.18 -1.21
CA ARG A 27 -5.92 12.12 0.21
C ARG A 27 -5.11 11.06 0.96
N LEU A 28 -4.88 9.90 0.34
CA LEU A 28 -4.01 8.86 0.91
C LEU A 28 -2.57 9.36 1.08
N ILE A 29 -2.05 10.09 0.10
CA ILE A 29 -0.70 10.68 0.18
C ILE A 29 -0.63 11.70 1.31
N GLU A 30 -1.61 12.60 1.43
CA GLU A 30 -1.67 13.61 2.50
C GLU A 30 -1.70 12.96 3.90
N CYS A 31 -2.52 11.92 4.09
CA CYS A 31 -2.54 11.16 5.35
C CYS A 31 -1.20 10.47 5.63
N CYS A 32 -0.61 9.79 4.64
CA CYS A 32 0.69 9.14 4.82
C CYS A 32 1.81 10.16 5.09
N ALA A 33 1.81 11.30 4.42
CA ALA A 33 2.80 12.37 4.62
C ALA A 33 2.70 12.94 6.04
N PHE A 34 1.48 13.14 6.54
CA PHE A 34 1.23 13.55 7.92
C PHE A 34 1.81 12.54 8.93
N PHE A 35 1.46 11.26 8.83
CA PHE A 35 1.99 10.25 9.77
C PHE A 35 3.50 10.10 9.72
N ARG A 36 4.11 10.31 8.54
CA ARG A 36 5.57 10.35 8.41
C ARG A 36 6.16 11.56 9.13
N ALA A 37 5.57 12.74 8.95
CA ALA A 37 6.01 13.94 9.64
C ALA A 37 5.86 13.79 11.16
N GLU A 38 4.71 13.30 11.63
CA GLU A 38 4.37 13.07 13.05
C GLU A 38 5.39 12.16 13.75
N ARG A 39 5.91 11.16 13.03
CA ARG A 39 6.93 10.24 13.56
C ARG A 39 8.23 10.94 13.99
N PHE A 40 8.62 12.02 13.33
CA PHE A 40 9.91 12.70 13.58
C PHE A 40 9.75 14.06 14.26
N ARG A 41 8.54 14.63 14.24
CA ARG A 41 8.21 15.93 14.82
C ARG A 41 6.72 16.00 15.10
N ALA A 42 6.30 16.81 16.07
CA ALA A 42 4.90 17.22 16.14
C ALA A 42 4.56 17.98 14.86
N ALA A 43 3.65 17.43 14.06
CA ALA A 43 3.20 18.00 12.80
C ALA A 43 1.67 18.15 12.87
N GLU A 44 1.16 19.22 12.30
CA GLU A 44 -0.28 19.42 12.13
C GLU A 44 -0.75 18.87 10.77
N PRO A 45 -2.01 18.47 10.62
CA PRO A 45 -2.56 18.10 9.33
C PRO A 45 -2.35 19.21 8.29
N GLY A 46 -1.77 18.86 7.13
CA GLY A 46 -1.39 19.83 6.10
C GLY A 46 0.00 20.47 6.28
N HIS A 47 0.67 20.27 7.42
CA HIS A 47 2.01 20.79 7.72
C HIS A 47 3.08 19.69 7.61
N PHE A 48 3.27 19.13 6.42
CA PHE A 48 4.34 18.19 6.10
C PHE A 48 5.36 18.80 5.14
N ARG A 49 6.61 18.30 5.17
CA ARG A 49 7.64 18.77 4.22
C ARG A 49 7.35 18.15 2.86
N GLU A 50 7.82 18.80 1.80
CA GLU A 50 7.74 18.23 0.46
C GLU A 50 8.41 16.84 0.38
N GLN A 51 9.48 16.62 1.16
CA GLN A 51 10.13 15.32 1.26
C GLN A 51 9.21 14.22 1.82
N ASP A 52 8.41 14.54 2.85
CA ASP A 52 7.44 13.61 3.44
C ASP A 52 6.36 13.25 2.41
N TRP A 53 5.89 14.26 1.67
CA TRP A 53 4.90 14.08 0.60
C TRP A 53 5.43 13.21 -0.53
N ARG A 54 6.65 13.48 -1.03
CA ARG A 54 7.27 12.70 -2.11
C ARG A 54 7.48 11.23 -1.70
N ALA A 55 7.91 10.99 -0.47
CA ALA A 55 8.09 9.64 0.06
C ALA A 55 6.75 8.91 0.20
N ALA A 56 5.72 9.57 0.74
CA ALA A 56 4.37 9.03 0.84
C ALA A 56 3.77 8.72 -0.55
N ALA A 57 3.97 9.62 -1.53
CA ALA A 57 3.52 9.41 -2.91
C ALA A 57 4.15 8.16 -3.54
N ALA A 58 5.46 7.97 -3.37
CA ALA A 58 6.16 6.79 -3.88
C ALA A 58 5.63 5.49 -3.27
N ASP A 59 5.35 5.48 -1.97
CA ASP A 59 4.83 4.31 -1.26
C ASP A 59 3.40 3.98 -1.69
N ILE A 60 2.52 4.99 -1.77
CA ILE A 60 1.14 4.83 -2.25
C ILE A 60 1.15 4.33 -3.69
N ASP A 61 1.96 4.92 -4.57
CA ASP A 61 2.06 4.48 -5.96
C ASP A 61 2.59 3.05 -6.09
N ALA A 62 3.51 2.62 -5.21
CA ALA A 62 4.00 1.26 -5.20
C ALA A 62 2.92 0.25 -4.80
N VAL A 63 2.01 0.63 -3.89
CA VAL A 63 0.88 -0.20 -3.45
C VAL A 63 -0.24 -0.23 -4.49
N LEU A 64 -0.54 0.93 -5.10
CA LEU A 64 -1.58 1.05 -6.13
C LEU A 64 -1.14 0.44 -7.46
N ARG A 65 0.17 0.39 -7.74
CA ARG A 65 0.69 -0.32 -8.90
C ARG A 65 0.42 -1.82 -8.73
N PRO A 66 -0.24 -2.46 -9.70
CA PRO A 66 -0.41 -3.91 -9.66
C PRO A 66 0.99 -4.52 -9.59
N ALA A 67 1.24 -5.33 -8.55
CA ALA A 67 2.50 -6.01 -8.36
C ALA A 67 2.87 -6.71 -9.67
N ARG A 68 3.80 -6.12 -10.44
CA ARG A 68 4.38 -6.78 -11.61
C ARG A 68 4.89 -8.10 -11.07
N LYS A 69 4.28 -9.20 -11.50
CA LYS A 69 4.60 -10.56 -11.05
C LYS A 69 6.11 -10.63 -10.90
N ARG A 70 6.62 -10.83 -9.67
CA ARG A 70 8.02 -11.18 -9.45
C ARG A 70 8.25 -12.38 -10.36
N LYS A 71 8.90 -12.16 -11.52
CA LYS A 71 9.23 -13.21 -12.46
C LYS A 71 10.26 -14.04 -11.72
N LYS A 72 9.81 -15.16 -11.16
CA LYS A 72 10.67 -16.16 -10.52
C LYS A 72 11.70 -16.54 -11.59
N ARG A 73 12.95 -16.10 -11.39
CA ARG A 73 14.08 -16.63 -12.17
C ARG A 73 14.37 -18.05 -11.69
#